data_AF-A0AA88L7J6-F1
#
_entry.id   AF-A0AA88L7J6-F1
#
_cell.length_a   1.000
_cell.length_b   1.000
_cell.length_c   1.000
_cell.angle_alpha   90.00
_cell.angle_beta   90.00
_cell.angle_gamma   90.00
#
_symmetry.space_group_name_H-M   'P 1'
#
loop_
_entity.id
_entity.type
_entity.pdbx_description
1 polymer ?
#
loop_
_entity_poly.entity_id
_entity_poly.type
_entity_poly.pdbx_seq_one_letter_code
_entity_poly.pdbx_strand_id
1 'polypeptide(L)'
;MFSHKALTRIEIQNRKNEPLPEGWAIDKSGKVTTDGRVAMQEGCLLPLGGTEINSGYKGYGLAFMVELFCGILSGSDYGPKIRRWPEADRPANLGQCFIAVDPNCFAPGFSDRLQDMMDFCRNMEPTESSKPVLVAGDPEKMHMDKVNRQGGITYLQNQIDASTALAEKLSVDAMKSLIRS
;
A
#
# COMPACT_ATOMS: atom_id res chain seq x y z
N MET A 1 1.06 -8.93 5.91
CA MET A 1 1.41 -9.65 4.66
C MET A 1 1.84 -8.67 3.58
N PHE A 2 3.01 -8.89 2.97
CA PHE A 2 3.51 -8.10 1.83
C PHE A 2 2.83 -8.60 0.54
N SER A 3 1.65 -8.05 0.25
CA SER A 3 0.78 -8.51 -0.83
C SER A 3 1.02 -7.74 -2.14
N HIS A 4 0.64 -8.35 -3.26
CA HIS A 4 0.69 -7.71 -4.58
C HIS A 4 -0.10 -6.38 -4.62
N LYS A 5 -1.18 -6.27 -3.84
CA LYS A 5 -1.93 -5.04 -3.58
C LYS A 5 -2.39 -4.95 -2.14
N ALA A 6 -2.60 -3.71 -1.67
CA ALA A 6 -3.20 -3.44 -0.37
C ALA A 6 -4.70 -3.76 -0.36
N LEU A 7 -5.22 -4.23 0.79
CA LEU A 7 -6.64 -4.53 0.99
C LEU A 7 -7.54 -3.34 0.64
N THR A 8 -7.13 -2.12 1.00
CA THR A 8 -7.89 -0.89 0.69
C THR A 8 -8.07 -0.66 -0.81
N ARG A 9 -7.14 -1.11 -1.66
CA ARG A 9 -7.30 -1.03 -3.13
C ARG A 9 -8.41 -1.97 -3.61
N ILE A 10 -8.51 -3.16 -3.03
CA ILE A 10 -9.58 -4.12 -3.30
C ILE A 10 -10.92 -3.57 -2.82
N GLU A 11 -10.97 -2.97 -1.64
CA GLU A 11 -12.17 -2.30 -1.12
C GLU A 11 -12.66 -1.18 -2.04
N ILE A 12 -11.75 -0.35 -2.55
CA ILE A 12 -12.09 0.70 -3.51
C ILE A 12 -12.65 0.11 -4.81
N GLN A 13 -12.01 -0.94 -5.36
CA GLN A 13 -12.45 -1.58 -6.59
C GLN A 13 -13.83 -2.23 -6.43
N ASN A 14 -14.04 -2.90 -5.30
CA ASN A 14 -15.32 -3.48 -4.93
C ASN A 14 -16.41 -2.40 -4.76
N ARG A 15 -16.09 -1.25 -4.14
CA ARG A 15 -17.01 -0.10 -4.05
C ARG A 15 -17.36 0.51 -5.40
N LYS A 16 -16.49 0.37 -6.40
CA LYS A 16 -16.76 0.76 -7.79
C LYS A 16 -17.56 -0.29 -8.57
N ASN A 17 -17.83 -1.46 -7.99
CA ASN A 17 -18.42 -2.63 -8.68
C ASN A 17 -17.62 -3.06 -9.93
N GLU A 18 -16.30 -2.86 -9.91
CA GLU A 18 -15.41 -3.29 -10.97
C GLU A 18 -14.70 -4.61 -10.59
N PRO A 19 -14.44 -5.52 -11.55
CA PRO A 19 -13.68 -6.73 -11.26
C PRO A 19 -12.25 -6.40 -10.82
N LEU A 20 -11.70 -7.24 -9.94
CA LEU A 20 -10.29 -7.19 -9.58
C LEU A 20 -9.45 -7.70 -10.77
N PRO A 21 -8.29 -7.10 -11.04
CA PRO A 21 -7.31 -7.72 -11.93
C PRO A 21 -6.85 -9.08 -11.42
N GLU A 22 -6.52 -9.98 -12.34
CA GLU A 22 -6.00 -11.30 -11.98
C GLU A 22 -4.70 -11.19 -11.16
N GLY A 23 -4.49 -12.17 -10.27
CA GLY A 23 -3.29 -12.24 -9.43
C GLY A 23 -3.32 -11.37 -8.17
N TRP A 24 -4.44 -10.70 -7.87
CA TRP A 24 -4.59 -9.91 -6.64
C TRP A 24 -5.00 -10.77 -5.43
N ALA A 25 -5.89 -11.74 -5.65
CA ALA A 25 -6.46 -12.55 -4.59
C ALA A 25 -6.78 -13.96 -5.05
N ILE A 26 -6.93 -14.85 -4.08
CA ILE A 26 -7.42 -16.22 -4.22
C ILE A 26 -8.66 -16.43 -3.35
N ASP A 27 -9.52 -17.36 -3.73
CA ASP A 27 -10.64 -17.83 -2.92
C ASP A 27 -10.20 -18.86 -1.87
N LYS A 28 -11.15 -19.35 -1.06
CA LYS A 28 -10.92 -20.39 -0.05
C LYS A 28 -10.38 -21.73 -0.59
N SER A 29 -10.56 -22.00 -1.88
CA SER A 29 -10.04 -23.19 -2.54
C SER A 29 -8.61 -23.00 -3.07
N GLY A 30 -8.05 -21.80 -2.90
CA GLY A 30 -6.73 -21.43 -3.40
C GLY A 30 -6.71 -21.04 -4.87
N LYS A 31 -7.88 -20.86 -5.51
CA LYS A 31 -7.98 -20.47 -6.93
C LYS A 31 -8.02 -18.96 -7.05
N VAL A 32 -7.38 -18.42 -8.08
CA VAL A 32 -7.39 -16.97 -8.38
C VAL A 32 -8.83 -16.50 -8.57
N THR A 33 -9.17 -15.37 -7.94
CA THR A 33 -10.49 -14.75 -8.05
C THR A 33 -10.38 -13.30 -8.50
N THR A 34 -11.35 -12.87 -9.31
CA THR A 34 -11.55 -11.48 -9.74
C THR A 34 -12.75 -10.83 -9.07
N ASP A 35 -13.52 -11.56 -8.24
CA ASP A 35 -14.62 -10.99 -7.46
C ASP A 35 -14.08 -10.40 -6.14
N GLY A 36 -14.22 -9.09 -6.00
CA GLY A 36 -13.78 -8.36 -4.81
C GLY A 36 -14.47 -8.80 -3.52
N ARG A 37 -15.73 -9.27 -3.58
CA ARG A 37 -16.45 -9.77 -2.41
C ARG A 37 -15.89 -11.10 -1.94
N VAL A 38 -15.60 -12.01 -2.88
CA VAL A 38 -14.97 -13.30 -2.58
C VAL A 38 -13.60 -13.08 -1.95
N ALA A 39 -12.80 -12.18 -2.53
CA ALA A 39 -11.47 -11.83 -2.00
C ALA A 39 -11.52 -11.26 -0.57
N MET A 40 -12.55 -10.48 -0.23
CA MET A 40 -12.70 -9.86 1.09
C MET A 40 -13.28 -10.78 2.16
N GLN A 41 -14.26 -11.62 1.80
CA GLN A 41 -15.00 -12.44 2.77
C GLN A 41 -14.32 -13.77 3.07
N GLU A 42 -13.86 -14.46 2.03
CA GLU A 42 -13.42 -15.86 2.12
C GLU A 42 -12.02 -16.08 1.56
N GLY A 43 -11.43 -15.05 0.94
CA GLY A 43 -10.19 -15.13 0.19
C GLY A 43 -8.94 -14.71 0.96
N CYS A 44 -7.81 -14.90 0.30
CA CYS A 44 -6.51 -14.41 0.74
C CYS A 44 -5.90 -13.54 -0.35
N LEU A 45 -5.10 -12.55 0.05
CA LEU A 45 -4.31 -11.77 -0.90
C LEU A 45 -3.11 -12.58 -1.34
N LEU A 46 -2.76 -12.49 -2.62
CA LEU A 46 -1.52 -13.09 -3.10
C LEU A 46 -0.32 -12.22 -2.68
N PRO A 47 0.83 -12.85 -2.38
CA PRO A 47 2.07 -12.12 -2.11
C PRO A 47 2.52 -11.35 -3.35
N LEU A 48 3.47 -10.42 -3.17
CA LEU A 48 4.16 -9.81 -4.31
C LEU A 48 4.74 -10.92 -5.23
N GLY A 49 4.51 -10.81 -6.53
CA GLY A 49 4.82 -11.89 -7.49
C GLY A 49 3.68 -12.89 -7.69
N GLY A 50 2.52 -12.74 -7.06
CA GLY A 50 1.32 -13.51 -7.41
C GLY A 50 1.46 -15.01 -7.11
N THR A 51 1.22 -15.85 -8.12
CA THR A 51 1.32 -17.31 -8.04
C THR A 51 2.76 -17.80 -8.26
N GLU A 52 2.98 -19.12 -8.17
CA GLU A 52 4.30 -19.73 -8.39
C GLU A 52 4.93 -19.36 -9.74
N ILE A 53 4.12 -19.33 -10.81
CA ILE A 53 4.55 -18.98 -12.18
C ILE A 53 5.20 -17.59 -12.22
N ASN A 54 4.73 -16.67 -11.38
CA ASN A 54 5.19 -15.29 -11.33
C ASN A 54 6.16 -15.05 -10.15
N SER A 55 6.72 -16.12 -9.58
CA SER A 55 7.65 -16.11 -8.44
C SER A 55 7.06 -15.55 -7.13
N GLY A 56 5.78 -15.83 -6.85
CA GLY A 56 5.10 -15.40 -5.61
C GLY A 56 5.81 -15.82 -4.31
N TYR A 57 6.57 -16.93 -4.33
CA TYR A 57 7.38 -17.37 -3.20
C TYR A 57 8.42 -16.33 -2.75
N LYS A 58 8.89 -15.44 -3.65
CA LYS A 58 9.81 -14.34 -3.30
C LYS A 58 9.10 -13.28 -2.45
N GLY A 59 7.90 -12.87 -2.84
CA GLY A 59 7.08 -11.95 -2.03
C GLY A 59 6.64 -12.56 -0.72
N TYR A 60 6.37 -13.87 -0.70
CA TYR A 60 6.12 -14.61 0.54
C TYR A 60 7.33 -14.56 1.49
N GLY A 61 8.54 -14.82 0.99
CA GLY A 61 9.78 -14.71 1.78
C GLY A 61 10.00 -13.30 2.34
N LEU A 62 9.78 -12.26 1.53
CA LEU A 62 9.82 -10.86 2.00
C LEU A 62 8.77 -10.57 3.07
N ALA A 63 7.55 -11.09 2.93
CA ALA A 63 6.50 -10.96 3.94
C ALA A 63 6.90 -11.64 5.26
N PHE A 64 7.54 -12.80 5.19
CA PHE A 64 8.00 -13.53 6.37
C PHE A 64 9.14 -12.80 7.11
N MET A 65 10.05 -12.16 6.36
CA MET A 65 11.08 -11.30 6.95
C MET A 65 10.46 -10.13 7.75
N VAL A 66 9.40 -9.49 7.22
CA VAL A 66 8.67 -8.45 7.95
C VAL A 66 8.02 -9.01 9.21
N GLU A 67 7.40 -10.20 9.13
CA GLU A 67 6.79 -10.86 10.28
C GLU A 67 7.80 -11.19 11.38
N LEU A 68 9.01 -11.60 10.98
CA LEU A 68 10.11 -11.88 11.90
C LEU A 68 10.53 -10.63 12.65
N PHE A 69 10.75 -9.51 11.95
CA PHE A 69 11.18 -8.25 12.58
C PHE A 69 10.08 -7.58 13.40
N CYS A 70 8.86 -7.52 12.86
CA CYS A 70 7.79 -6.76 13.47
C CYS A 70 6.97 -7.57 14.47
N GLY A 71 6.74 -8.86 14.23
CA GLY A 71 5.97 -9.71 15.14
C GLY A 71 6.87 -10.40 16.16
N ILE A 72 7.70 -11.33 15.67
CA ILE A 72 8.46 -12.25 16.52
C ILE A 72 9.52 -11.52 17.36
N LEU A 73 10.39 -10.73 16.72
CA LEU A 73 11.50 -10.05 17.41
C LEU A 73 11.05 -8.95 18.37
N SER A 74 9.90 -8.33 18.11
CA SER A 74 9.36 -7.29 18.99
C SER A 74 8.60 -7.85 20.21
N GLY A 75 8.32 -9.16 20.23
CA GLY A 75 7.45 -9.79 21.23
C GLY A 75 5.95 -9.55 21.03
N SER A 76 5.56 -9.06 19.85
CA SER A 76 4.16 -8.79 19.49
C SER A 76 3.45 -10.04 18.97
N ASP A 77 2.14 -9.93 18.70
CA ASP A 77 1.41 -11.01 18.03
C ASP A 77 1.87 -11.13 16.56
N TYR A 78 1.78 -12.37 16.04
CA TYR A 78 2.21 -12.70 14.68
C TYR A 78 1.27 -13.71 14.02
N GLY A 79 1.21 -13.65 12.69
CA GLY A 79 0.41 -14.53 11.84
C GLY A 79 -1.06 -14.60 12.30
N PRO A 80 -1.61 -15.81 12.56
CA PRO A 80 -3.02 -15.98 12.92
C PRO A 80 -3.36 -15.47 14.33
N LYS A 81 -2.37 -15.09 15.14
CA LYS A 81 -2.61 -14.53 16.48
C LYS A 81 -3.07 -13.07 16.42
N ILE A 82 -2.74 -12.36 15.34
CA ILE A 82 -3.20 -11.00 15.11
C ILE A 82 -4.71 -11.04 14.86
N ARG A 83 -5.48 -10.18 15.54
CA ARG A 83 -6.94 -10.06 15.32
C ARG A 83 -7.26 -9.74 13.87
N ARG A 84 -8.41 -10.18 13.36
CA ARG A 84 -8.83 -9.82 12.00
C ARG A 84 -9.38 -8.40 12.00
N TRP A 85 -9.03 -7.60 11.00
CA TRP A 85 -9.74 -6.34 10.77
C TRP A 85 -11.12 -6.63 10.17
N PRO A 86 -12.22 -5.98 10.61
CA PRO A 86 -12.30 -4.85 11.54
C PRO A 86 -12.64 -5.21 13.00
N GLU A 87 -12.58 -6.50 13.39
CA GLU A 87 -12.94 -6.97 14.73
C GLU A 87 -12.14 -6.21 15.80
N ALA A 88 -12.80 -5.57 16.76
CA ALA A 88 -12.19 -4.74 17.82
C ALA A 88 -12.40 -5.29 19.23
N ASP A 89 -12.54 -6.61 19.33
CA ASP A 89 -12.74 -7.37 20.56
C ASP A 89 -11.49 -7.39 21.47
N ARG A 90 -10.30 -7.30 20.88
CA ARG A 90 -9.01 -7.25 21.59
C ARG A 90 -8.04 -6.27 20.92
N PRO A 91 -6.95 -5.86 21.61
CA PRO A 91 -5.88 -5.08 20.98
C PRO A 91 -5.29 -5.80 19.78
N ALA A 92 -4.85 -5.04 18.76
CA ALA A 92 -4.19 -5.62 17.60
C ALA A 92 -2.82 -6.24 17.92
N ASN A 93 -2.14 -5.69 18.94
CA ASN A 93 -0.81 -6.09 19.38
C ASN A 93 0.19 -6.23 18.21
N LEU A 94 0.31 -5.17 17.41
CA LEU A 94 1.21 -5.10 16.27
C LEU A 94 2.55 -4.51 16.71
N GLY A 95 3.65 -5.16 16.32
CA GLY A 95 4.97 -4.58 16.48
C GLY A 95 5.45 -3.87 15.23
N GLN A 96 6.45 -3.02 15.40
CA GLN A 96 7.07 -2.22 14.35
C GLN A 96 8.59 -2.38 14.45
N CYS A 97 9.28 -2.34 13.32
CA CYS A 97 10.73 -2.36 13.27
C CYS A 97 11.22 -1.13 12.50
N PHE A 98 12.18 -0.41 13.07
CA PHE A 98 12.83 0.74 12.46
C PHE A 98 14.33 0.46 12.34
N ILE A 99 14.86 0.66 11.13
CA ILE A 99 16.28 0.46 10.84
C ILE A 99 16.81 1.79 10.30
N ALA A 100 17.82 2.34 10.97
CA ALA A 100 18.55 3.51 10.52
C ALA A 100 19.99 3.10 10.22
N VAL A 101 20.47 3.42 9.02
CA VAL A 101 21.84 3.14 8.58
C VAL A 101 22.51 4.46 8.26
N ASP A 102 23.60 4.78 8.96
CA ASP A 102 24.40 5.96 8.64
C ASP A 102 25.31 5.65 7.44
N PRO A 103 25.08 6.26 6.27
CA PRO A 103 25.91 6.01 5.10
C PRO A 103 27.37 6.45 5.28
N ASN A 104 27.65 7.38 6.21
CA ASN A 104 29.00 7.87 6.45
C ASN A 104 29.91 6.84 7.13
N CYS A 105 29.35 5.79 7.71
CA CYS A 105 30.12 4.66 8.26
C CYS A 105 30.66 3.71 7.17
N PHE A 106 30.30 3.92 5.90
CA PHE A 106 30.66 3.04 4.78
C PHE A 106 31.53 3.76 3.76
N ALA A 107 31.29 3.55 2.46
CA ALA A 107 32.05 4.17 1.40
C ALA A 107 31.71 5.67 1.25
N PRO A 108 32.71 6.54 0.97
CA PRO A 108 32.47 7.95 0.73
C PRO A 108 31.66 8.18 -0.55
N GLY A 109 31.09 9.39 -0.70
CA GLY A 109 30.35 9.79 -1.90
C GLY A 109 29.00 9.09 -2.05
N PHE A 110 28.35 8.71 -0.95
CA PHE A 110 27.05 8.00 -0.97
C PHE A 110 26.00 8.74 -1.81
N SER A 111 25.80 10.04 -1.56
CA SER A 111 24.79 10.85 -2.25
C SER A 111 25.03 10.91 -3.75
N ASP A 112 26.28 11.13 -4.19
CA ASP A 112 26.63 11.22 -5.60
C ASP A 112 26.40 9.89 -6.31
N ARG A 113 26.80 8.77 -5.69
CA ARG A 113 26.61 7.42 -6.25
C ARG A 113 25.13 7.03 -6.32
N LEU A 114 24.36 7.41 -5.31
CA LEU A 114 22.92 7.17 -5.29
C LEU A 114 22.21 8.02 -6.34
N GLN A 115 22.61 9.29 -6.50
CA GLN A 115 22.10 10.18 -7.54
C GLN A 115 22.42 9.64 -8.94
N ASP A 116 23.66 9.22 -9.19
CA ASP A 116 24.09 8.59 -10.44
C ASP A 116 23.22 7.38 -10.79
N MET A 117 23.01 6.47 -9.84
CA MET A 117 22.12 5.31 -10.05
C MET A 117 20.67 5.71 -10.35
N MET A 118 20.13 6.69 -9.63
CA MET A 118 18.76 7.16 -9.87
C MET A 118 18.62 7.81 -11.25
N ASP A 119 19.60 8.61 -11.66
CA ASP A 119 19.59 9.27 -12.97
C ASP A 119 19.79 8.28 -14.10
N PHE A 120 20.65 7.27 -13.91
CA PHE A 120 20.76 6.15 -14.83
C PHE A 120 19.40 5.49 -15.05
N CYS A 121 18.66 5.15 -13.99
CA CYS A 121 17.33 4.56 -14.12
C CYS A 121 16.34 5.48 -14.86
N ARG A 122 16.30 6.77 -14.52
CA ARG A 122 15.37 7.73 -15.15
C ARG A 122 15.67 7.97 -16.63
N ASN A 123 16.93 7.83 -17.04
CA ASN A 123 17.37 8.05 -18.42
C ASN A 123 17.29 6.79 -19.31
N MET A 124 16.85 5.65 -18.77
CA MET A 124 16.59 4.46 -19.57
C MET A 124 15.48 4.71 -20.60
N GLU A 125 15.61 4.08 -21.77
CA GLU A 125 14.59 4.14 -22.81
C GLU A 125 13.26 3.55 -22.29
N PRO A 126 12.17 4.34 -22.25
CA PRO A 126 10.90 3.85 -21.77
C PRO A 126 10.23 2.94 -22.82
N THR A 127 9.52 1.91 -22.36
CA THR A 127 8.75 1.02 -23.25
C THR A 127 7.62 1.75 -23.97
N GLU A 128 7.05 2.79 -23.34
CA GLU A 128 6.06 3.67 -23.93
C GLU A 128 6.55 5.11 -23.80
N SER A 129 6.61 5.86 -24.90
CA SER A 129 7.09 7.25 -24.90
C SER A 129 6.28 8.19 -23.97
N SER A 130 5.04 7.83 -23.65
CA SER A 130 4.15 8.57 -22.75
C SER A 130 4.37 8.27 -21.26
N LYS A 131 5.17 7.26 -20.91
CA LYS A 131 5.40 6.81 -19.53
C LYS A 131 6.90 6.73 -19.24
N PRO A 132 7.51 7.79 -18.69
CA PRO A 132 8.93 7.77 -18.36
C PRO A 132 9.25 6.72 -17.28
N VAL A 133 10.50 6.26 -17.24
CA VAL A 133 10.98 5.40 -16.17
C VAL A 133 11.07 6.21 -14.87
N LEU A 134 10.51 5.67 -13.79
CA LEU A 134 10.44 6.32 -12.49
C LEU A 134 11.24 5.52 -11.46
N VAL A 135 11.81 6.22 -10.48
CA VAL A 135 12.39 5.58 -9.28
C VAL A 135 11.48 5.77 -8.07
N ALA A 136 11.76 5.01 -7.00
CA ALA A 136 11.01 5.10 -5.76
C ALA A 136 11.02 6.56 -5.22
N GLY A 137 9.83 7.09 -4.90
CA GLY A 137 9.65 8.46 -4.43
C GLY A 137 9.25 9.46 -5.53
N ASP A 138 9.51 9.17 -6.81
CA ASP A 138 9.09 10.06 -7.90
C ASP A 138 7.55 10.21 -7.99
N PRO A 139 6.74 9.12 -7.95
CA PRO A 139 5.28 9.24 -7.98
C PRO A 139 4.72 10.06 -6.81
N GLU A 140 5.26 9.86 -5.61
CA GLU A 140 4.88 10.60 -4.41
C GLU A 140 5.23 12.08 -4.54
N LYS A 141 6.42 12.42 -5.05
CA LYS A 141 6.84 13.80 -5.30
C LYS A 141 5.92 14.50 -6.31
N MET A 142 5.62 13.84 -7.42
CA MET A 142 4.67 14.35 -8.42
C MET A 142 3.27 14.59 -7.83
N HIS A 143 2.81 13.69 -6.95
CA HIS A 143 1.53 13.84 -6.27
C HIS A 143 1.54 15.02 -5.29
N MET A 144 2.60 15.17 -4.49
CA MET A 144 2.76 16.32 -3.58
C MET A 144 2.78 17.65 -4.35
N ASP A 145 3.51 17.73 -5.46
CA ASP A 145 3.55 18.93 -6.31
C ASP A 145 2.16 19.26 -6.88
N LYS A 146 1.40 18.25 -7.29
CA LYS A 146 0.01 18.41 -7.73
C LYS A 146 -0.87 18.96 -6.61
N VAL A 147 -0.82 18.38 -5.41
CA VAL A 147 -1.60 18.82 -4.24
C VAL A 147 -1.24 20.26 -3.88
N ASN A 148 0.05 20.61 -3.85
CA ASN A 148 0.52 21.97 -3.57
C ASN A 148 -0.01 22.98 -4.60
N ARG A 149 0.01 22.64 -5.90
CA ARG A 149 -0.56 23.49 -6.96
C ARG A 149 -2.07 23.65 -6.86
N GLN A 150 -2.77 22.60 -6.43
CA GLN A 150 -4.22 22.62 -6.27
C GLN A 150 -4.68 23.30 -4.97
N GLY A 151 -3.76 23.51 -4.02
CA GLY A 151 -4.06 24.06 -2.70
C GLY A 151 -4.83 23.10 -1.78
N GLY A 152 -4.97 21.83 -2.16
CA GLY A 152 -5.73 20.84 -1.40
C GLY A 152 -5.71 19.43 -2.02
N ILE A 153 -6.31 18.47 -1.30
CA ILE A 153 -6.37 17.05 -1.67
C ILE A 153 -7.76 16.72 -2.21
N THR A 154 -7.82 15.94 -3.29
CA THR A 154 -9.09 15.47 -3.87
C THR A 154 -9.58 14.21 -3.16
N TYR A 155 -10.83 14.23 -2.69
CA TYR A 155 -11.54 13.07 -2.14
C TYR A 155 -12.73 12.70 -3.03
N LEU A 156 -13.17 11.43 -2.95
CA LEU A 156 -14.44 10.99 -3.54
C LEU A 156 -15.62 11.57 -2.76
N GLN A 157 -16.74 11.86 -3.43
CA GLN A 157 -17.92 12.47 -2.80
C GLN A 157 -18.40 11.67 -1.57
N ASN A 158 -18.45 10.35 -1.67
CA ASN A 158 -18.86 9.50 -0.55
C ASN A 158 -17.95 9.59 0.69
N GLN A 159 -16.66 9.93 0.53
CA GLN A 159 -15.75 10.16 1.65
C GLN A 159 -15.99 11.53 2.30
N ILE A 160 -16.33 12.53 1.49
CA ILE A 160 -16.73 13.86 1.98
C ILE A 160 -18.00 13.74 2.81
N ASP A 161 -19.03 13.05 2.27
CA ASP A 161 -20.30 12.84 2.97
C ASP A 161 -20.11 12.10 4.29
N ALA A 162 -19.31 11.03 4.29
CA ALA A 162 -19.00 10.26 5.49
C ALA A 162 -18.24 11.09 6.54
N SER A 163 -17.29 11.92 6.10
CA SER A 163 -16.55 12.82 6.98
C SER A 163 -17.45 13.92 7.57
N THR A 164 -18.39 14.46 6.80
CA THR A 164 -19.35 15.47 7.28
C THR A 164 -20.27 14.87 8.35
N ALA A 165 -20.82 13.68 8.10
CA ALA A 165 -21.63 12.97 9.08
C ALA A 165 -20.86 12.66 10.37
N LEU A 166 -19.56 12.32 10.26
CA LEU A 166 -18.70 12.11 11.41
C LEU A 166 -18.45 13.41 12.18
N ALA A 167 -18.23 14.53 11.48
CA ALA A 167 -18.02 15.84 12.08
C ALA A 167 -19.24 16.29 12.89
N GLU A 168 -20.44 16.11 12.35
CA GLU A 168 -21.71 16.37 13.05
C GLU A 168 -21.83 15.52 14.32
N LYS A 169 -21.58 14.20 14.20
CA LYS A 169 -21.64 13.28 15.34
C LYS A 169 -20.67 13.66 16.46
N LEU A 170 -19.48 14.15 16.10
CA LEU A 170 -18.44 14.55 17.04
C LEU A 170 -18.53 16.01 17.47
N SER A 171 -19.47 16.79 16.92
CA SER A 171 -19.61 18.23 17.16
C SER A 171 -18.33 19.02 16.86
N VAL A 172 -17.68 18.72 15.74
CA VAL A 172 -16.49 19.43 15.23
C VAL A 172 -16.78 20.04 13.85
N ASP A 173 -15.97 21.01 13.45
CA ASP A 173 -16.10 21.65 12.14
C ASP A 173 -15.89 20.64 11.00
N ALA A 174 -16.78 20.68 10.00
CA ALA A 174 -16.64 19.87 8.79
C ALA A 174 -15.45 20.33 7.93
N MET A 175 -14.93 19.43 7.10
CA MET A 175 -13.86 19.76 6.16
C MET A 175 -14.30 20.85 5.19
N LYS A 176 -13.45 21.87 4.99
CA LYS A 176 -13.71 22.95 4.04
C LYS A 176 -13.47 22.44 2.62
N SER A 177 -14.50 22.45 1.78
CA SER A 177 -14.35 22.19 0.34
C SER A 177 -13.79 23.43 -0.37
N LEU A 178 -12.73 23.24 -1.16
CA LEU A 178 -12.17 24.27 -2.04
C LEU A 178 -12.93 24.37 -3.37
N ILE A 179 -13.76 23.37 -3.69
CA ILE A 179 -14.58 23.34 -4.90
C ILE A 179 -15.98 23.80 -4.50
N ARG A 180 -16.36 25.01 -4.94
CA ARG A 180 -17.75 25.45 -5.00
C ARG A 180 -18.40 24.80 -6.22
N SER A 181 -19.16 23.75 -6.00
CA SER A 181 -20.15 23.22 -6.94
C SER A 181 -21.43 22.96 -6.19
#